data_AF-A0A1A9VRU3-F1
#
_entry.id   AF-A0A1A9VRU3-F1
#
_cell.length_a   1.000
_cell.length_b   1.000
_cell.length_c   1.000
_cell.angle_alpha   90.00
_cell.angle_beta   90.00
_cell.angle_gamma   90.00
#
_symmetry.space_group_name_H-M   'P 1'
#
loop_
_entity.id
_entity.type
_entity.pdbx_description
1 polymer ?
#
loop_
_entity_poly.entity_id
_entity_poly.type
_entity_poly.pdbx_seq_one_letter_code
_entity_poly.pdbx_strand_id
1 'polypeptide(L)'
;MKNLINNKKKKKSCDACKSFQILPPTKISECHFGKTLHELGSSWSADLGPPFGVMYCIKCECVKVPKKKRIVARVQCRNIKEECPTTTCDEPVSLPGKCCKTCPSDKHENTNHRYP
;
A
#
# COMPACT_ATOMS: atom_id res chain seq x y z
N MET A 1 -17.46 63.65 22.18
CA MET A 1 -16.40 62.78 22.77
C MET A 1 -16.30 61.55 21.87
N LYS A 2 -15.39 61.54 20.88
CA LYS A 2 -14.05 60.91 20.91
C LYS A 2 -14.03 59.45 21.40
N ASN A 3 -13.74 58.56 20.44
CA ASN A 3 -12.85 57.39 20.48
C ASN A 3 -13.38 56.10 21.15
N LEU A 4 -13.57 55.03 20.36
CA LEU A 4 -12.61 53.93 20.06
C LEU A 4 -12.36 53.07 21.32
N ILE A 5 -12.44 51.74 21.32
CA ILE A 5 -11.45 50.83 20.72
C ILE A 5 -12.03 49.40 20.63
N ASN A 6 -11.66 48.74 19.53
CA ASN A 6 -11.80 47.34 19.16
C ASN A 6 -11.46 46.29 20.25
N ASN A 7 -12.06 45.10 20.13
CA ASN A 7 -11.26 43.86 20.22
C ASN A 7 -11.80 42.75 19.32
N LYS A 8 -11.24 42.68 18.11
CA LYS A 8 -11.22 41.49 17.25
C LYS A 8 -10.39 40.39 17.94
N LYS A 9 -10.97 39.23 18.20
CA LYS A 9 -10.23 37.96 18.12
C LYS A 9 -10.95 37.01 17.17
N LYS A 10 -10.40 37.02 15.95
CA LYS A 10 -10.64 36.17 14.79
C LYS A 10 -10.89 34.71 15.18
N LYS A 11 -12.13 34.22 15.07
CA LYS A 11 -12.35 32.83 14.67
C LYS A 11 -12.24 32.85 13.16
N LYS A 12 -11.12 32.34 12.64
CA LYS A 12 -10.81 32.33 11.20
C LYS A 12 -11.91 31.55 10.48
N SER A 13 -12.91 32.26 9.97
CA SER A 13 -13.72 31.75 8.87
C SER A 13 -12.83 31.76 7.64
N CYS A 14 -12.61 30.59 7.05
CA CYS A 14 -12.12 30.49 5.69
C CYS A 14 -13.32 30.28 4.76
N ASP A 15 -14.21 31.26 4.72
CA ASP A 15 -15.12 31.47 3.61
C ASP A 15 -14.31 32.04 2.44
N ALA A 16 -13.76 31.17 1.57
CA ALA A 16 -13.59 31.40 0.13
C ALA A 16 -12.66 30.35 -0.51
N CYS A 17 -13.23 29.47 -1.33
CA CYS A 17 -12.84 29.37 -2.74
C CYS A 17 -13.99 28.76 -3.56
N LYS A 18 -14.89 29.62 -4.06
CA LYS A 18 -15.71 29.28 -5.23
C LYS A 18 -14.78 29.29 -6.45
N SER A 19 -14.11 28.16 -6.71
CA SER A 19 -13.54 27.84 -8.02
C SER A 19 -13.22 26.35 -8.05
N PHE A 20 -13.99 25.57 -8.81
CA PHE A 20 -13.69 24.19 -9.23
C PHE A 20 -12.90 23.32 -8.22
N GLN A 21 -13.54 22.71 -7.21
CA GLN A 21 -13.07 21.44 -6.63
C GLN A 21 -14.09 20.77 -5.68
N ILE A 22 -14.68 19.67 -6.15
CA ILE A 22 -14.86 18.35 -5.49
C ILE A 22 -15.44 18.31 -4.06
N LEU A 23 -16.66 17.76 -3.97
CA LEU A 23 -17.38 17.02 -2.90
C LEU A 23 -16.75 16.90 -1.48
N PRO A 24 -17.57 16.89 -0.41
CA PRO A 24 -17.16 16.93 1.00
C PRO A 24 -16.20 15.80 1.44
N PRO A 25 -15.39 16.01 2.51
CA PRO A 25 -14.22 15.21 2.85
C PRO A 25 -14.58 13.92 3.60
N THR A 26 -15.33 13.03 2.98
CA THR A 26 -15.29 11.62 3.39
C THR A 26 -14.14 10.95 2.64
N LYS A 27 -12.92 11.14 3.16
CA LYS A 27 -11.68 10.39 2.90
C LYS A 27 -11.56 9.72 1.51
N ILE A 28 -11.23 10.51 0.48
CA ILE A 28 -10.86 9.99 -0.86
C ILE A 28 -9.39 9.49 -0.87
N SER A 29 -8.76 9.38 0.30
CA SER A 29 -7.34 9.06 0.51
C SER A 29 -7.07 7.59 0.85
N GLU A 30 -8.09 6.73 0.82
CA GLU A 30 -7.99 5.34 1.30
C GLU A 30 -8.72 4.40 0.32
N CYS A 31 -8.17 3.20 0.13
CA CYS A 31 -8.79 2.12 -0.62
C CYS A 31 -9.36 1.08 0.33
N HIS A 32 -10.51 0.51 -0.02
CA HIS A 32 -11.07 -0.65 0.66
C HIS A 32 -10.73 -1.91 -0.13
N PHE A 33 -10.20 -2.93 0.54
CA PHE A 33 -9.97 -4.25 -0.04
C PHE A 33 -10.40 -5.32 0.95
N GLY A 34 -11.43 -6.10 0.60
CA GLY A 34 -12.06 -7.03 1.54
C GLY A 34 -12.61 -6.28 2.77
N LYS A 35 -12.08 -6.60 3.95
CA LYS A 35 -12.44 -5.97 5.23
C LYS A 35 -11.44 -4.91 5.70
N THR A 36 -10.39 -4.66 4.92
CA THR A 36 -9.25 -3.83 5.32
C THR A 36 -9.28 -2.48 4.59
N LEU A 37 -8.88 -1.44 5.32
CA LEU A 37 -8.62 -0.10 4.79
C LEU A 37 -7.12 0.05 4.51
N HIS A 38 -6.80 0.55 3.34
CA HIS A 38 -5.43 0.77 2.87
C HIS A 38 -5.23 2.22 2.53
N GLU A 39 -4.13 2.80 3.00
CA GLU A 39 -3.78 4.18 2.69
C GLU A 39 -3.32 4.31 1.23
N LEU A 40 -3.50 5.49 0.68
CA LEU A 40 -3.08 5.79 -0.68
C LEU A 40 -1.56 5.77 -0.84
N GLY A 41 -1.09 5.03 -1.84
CA GLY A 41 0.32 4.69 -2.07
C GLY A 41 0.80 3.44 -1.32
N SER A 42 -0.02 2.87 -0.43
CA SER A 42 0.33 1.60 0.22
C SER A 42 0.25 0.44 -0.76
N SER A 43 1.08 -0.59 -0.54
CA SER A 43 1.09 -1.83 -1.31
C SER A 43 1.13 -3.05 -0.39
N TRP A 44 0.41 -4.11 -0.78
CA TRP A 44 0.24 -5.33 0.02
C TRP A 44 0.03 -6.56 -0.86
N SER A 45 0.13 -7.77 -0.28
CA SER A 45 -0.26 -9.03 -0.93
C SER A 45 -1.76 -9.26 -0.79
N ALA A 46 -2.43 -9.68 -1.86
CA ALA A 46 -3.88 -9.86 -1.84
C ALA A 46 -4.31 -10.99 -0.89
N ASP A 47 -5.20 -10.69 0.05
CA ASP A 47 -5.93 -11.70 0.83
C ASP A 47 -7.28 -11.97 0.16
N LEU A 48 -7.43 -13.16 -0.42
CA LEU A 48 -8.66 -13.59 -1.09
C LEU A 48 -9.65 -14.25 -0.12
N GLY A 49 -9.27 -14.37 1.16
CA GLY A 49 -10.05 -15.08 2.17
C GLY A 49 -10.05 -16.59 1.96
N PRO A 50 -10.69 -17.34 2.88
CA PRO A 50 -10.79 -18.80 2.77
C PRO A 50 -11.49 -19.25 1.47
N PRO A 51 -11.04 -20.34 0.83
CA PRO A 51 -9.97 -21.26 1.23
C PRO A 51 -8.54 -20.83 0.82
N PHE A 52 -8.41 -19.76 0.03
CA PHE A 52 -7.16 -19.42 -0.64
C PHE A 52 -6.17 -18.64 0.25
N GLY A 53 -6.69 -17.77 1.11
CA GLY A 53 -5.88 -16.91 1.98
C GLY A 53 -5.05 -15.89 1.21
N VAL A 54 -3.83 -15.63 1.68
CA VAL A 54 -2.94 -14.60 1.14
C VAL A 54 -2.17 -15.12 -0.08
N MET A 55 -2.36 -14.46 -1.21
CA MET A 55 -1.66 -14.73 -2.46
C MET A 55 -0.43 -13.81 -2.59
N TYR A 56 0.73 -14.32 -2.18
CA TYR A 56 1.97 -13.54 -2.16
C TYR A 56 2.48 -13.08 -3.54
N CYS A 57 2.06 -13.75 -4.61
CA CYS A 57 2.38 -13.35 -5.99
C CYS A 57 1.44 -12.31 -6.60
N ILE A 58 0.38 -11.92 -5.89
CA ILE A 58 -0.52 -10.85 -6.32
C ILE A 58 -0.24 -9.65 -5.45
N LYS A 59 0.41 -8.64 -6.03
CA LYS A 59 0.72 -7.38 -5.35
C LYS A 59 -0.36 -6.36 -5.71
N CYS A 60 -1.03 -5.85 -4.69
CA CYS A 60 -2.00 -4.79 -4.79
C CYS A 60 -1.39 -3.46 -4.33
N GLU A 61 -1.87 -2.36 -4.90
CA GLU A 61 -1.50 -1.00 -4.53
C GLU A 61 -2.73 -0.10 -4.56
N CYS A 62 -2.84 0.80 -3.58
CA CYS A 62 -3.88 1.82 -3.58
C CYS A 62 -3.41 3.07 -4.33
N VAL A 63 -3.89 3.28 -5.55
CA VAL A 63 -3.41 4.37 -6.41
C VAL A 63 -4.44 5.49 -6.62
N LYS A 64 -3.93 6.69 -6.94
CA LYS A 64 -4.75 7.85 -7.33
C LYS A 64 -5.16 7.68 -8.78
N VAL A 65 -6.46 7.57 -9.04
CA VAL A 65 -7.00 7.49 -10.40
C VAL A 65 -7.76 8.78 -10.72
N PRO A 66 -7.27 9.61 -11.66
CA PRO A 66 -8.00 10.77 -12.12
C PRO A 66 -9.23 10.33 -12.94
N LYS A 67 -10.41 10.85 -12.58
CA LYS A 67 -11.64 10.78 -13.37
C LYS A 67 -12.02 12.19 -13.81
N LYS A 68 -12.82 12.31 -14.88
CA LYS A 68 -13.19 13.57 -15.56
C LYS A 68 -13.48 14.77 -14.64
N LYS A 69 -14.04 14.56 -13.45
CA LYS A 69 -14.40 15.62 -12.49
C LYS A 69 -13.83 15.44 -11.08
N ARG A 70 -13.05 14.39 -10.81
CA ARG A 70 -12.51 14.10 -9.46
C ARG A 70 -11.35 13.11 -9.49
N ILE A 71 -10.47 13.16 -8.50
CA ILE A 71 -9.52 12.07 -8.21
C ILE A 71 -10.22 11.07 -7.30
N VAL A 72 -10.01 9.76 -7.52
CA VAL A 72 -10.49 8.70 -6.63
C VAL A 72 -9.34 7.75 -6.27
N ALA A 73 -9.32 7.22 -5.06
CA ALA A 73 -8.44 6.11 -4.70
C ALA A 73 -9.01 4.80 -5.28
N ARG A 74 -8.15 3.95 -5.87
CA ARG A 74 -8.55 2.64 -6.39
C ARG A 74 -7.45 1.62 -6.15
N VAL A 75 -7.84 0.41 -5.75
CA VAL A 75 -6.93 -0.74 -5.69
C VAL A 75 -6.61 -1.20 -7.11
N GLN A 76 -5.32 -1.34 -7.40
CA GLN A 76 -4.84 -2.03 -8.59
C GLN A 76 -3.99 -3.21 -8.15
N CYS A 77 -4.28 -4.40 -8.67
CA CYS A 77 -3.54 -5.62 -8.36
C CYS A 77 -2.91 -6.18 -9.63
N ARG A 78 -1.68 -6.67 -9.53
CA ARG A 78 -0.97 -7.32 -10.63
C ARG A 78 -0.24 -8.57 -10.15
N ASN A 79 -0.02 -9.49 -11.08
CA ASN A 79 0.81 -10.67 -10.84
C ASN A 79 2.29 -10.27 -10.95
N ILE A 80 3.06 -10.49 -9.88
CA ILE A 80 4.49 -10.13 -9.83
C ILE A 80 5.42 -11.33 -10.05
N LYS A 81 4.88 -12.49 -10.45
CA LYS A 81 5.69 -13.69 -10.70
C LYS A 81 6.76 -13.47 -11.76
N GLU A 82 6.50 -12.62 -12.74
CA GLU A 82 7.45 -12.24 -13.79
C GLU A 82 8.49 -11.21 -13.31
N GLU A 83 8.23 -10.50 -12.21
CA GLU A 83 9.18 -9.58 -11.57
C GLU A 83 10.19 -10.33 -10.68
N CYS A 84 10.01 -11.64 -10.48
CA CYS A 84 10.91 -12.44 -9.66
C CYS A 84 12.29 -12.61 -10.31
N PRO A 85 13.37 -12.55 -9.53
CA PRO A 85 14.71 -12.78 -10.05
C PRO A 85 14.88 -14.21 -10.54
N THR A 86 15.63 -14.39 -11.62
CA THR A 86 16.04 -15.71 -12.11
C THR A 86 16.98 -16.36 -11.10
N THR A 87 16.66 -17.59 -10.69
CA THR A 87 17.51 -18.39 -9.81
C THR A 87 18.61 -19.08 -10.61
N THR A 88 19.80 -19.22 -10.05
CA THR A 88 20.96 -19.86 -10.70
C THR A 88 21.09 -21.35 -10.40
N CYS A 89 20.33 -21.87 -9.43
CA CYS A 89 20.32 -23.28 -9.04
C CYS A 89 19.31 -24.10 -9.87
N ASP A 90 19.60 -25.39 -10.01
CA ASP A 90 18.74 -26.34 -10.73
C ASP A 90 17.40 -26.58 -10.03
N GLU A 91 17.39 -26.52 -8.68
CA GLU A 91 16.20 -26.78 -7.85
C GLU A 91 15.83 -25.59 -6.95
N PRO A 92 15.15 -24.57 -7.48
CA PRO A 92 14.68 -23.44 -6.68
C PRO A 92 13.43 -23.80 -5.87
N VAL A 93 13.46 -23.47 -4.56
CA VAL A 93 12.42 -23.83 -3.58
C VAL A 93 11.45 -22.68 -3.36
N SER A 94 10.15 -23.00 -3.22
CA SER A 94 9.12 -22.02 -2.88
C SER A 94 8.97 -21.93 -1.35
N LEU A 95 9.15 -20.73 -0.79
CA LEU A 95 9.03 -20.51 0.66
C LEU A 95 7.62 -20.04 1.04
N PRO A 96 7.06 -20.51 2.17
CA PRO A 96 5.82 -19.96 2.71
C PRO A 96 5.95 -18.44 2.92
N GLY A 97 4.90 -17.70 2.56
CA GLY A 97 4.94 -16.25 2.72
C GLY A 97 5.65 -15.47 1.62
N LYS A 98 6.16 -16.13 0.58
CA LYS A 98 6.91 -15.48 -0.51
C LYS A 98 6.36 -15.85 -1.88
N CYS A 99 6.41 -14.91 -2.80
CA CYS A 99 6.12 -15.20 -4.21
C CYS A 99 7.30 -15.88 -4.91
N CYS A 100 8.48 -15.28 -4.79
CA CYS A 100 9.65 -15.70 -5.56
C CYS A 100 10.30 -16.92 -4.93
N LYS A 101 10.72 -17.83 -5.79
CA LYS A 101 11.52 -18.98 -5.37
C LYS A 101 12.92 -18.53 -4.98
N THR A 102 13.51 -19.26 -4.05
CA THR A 102 14.88 -19.02 -3.59
C THR A 102 15.67 -20.31 -3.72
N CYS A 103 16.96 -20.19 -4.04
CA CYS A 103 17.84 -21.34 -3.93
C CYS A 103 17.92 -21.75 -2.45
N PRO A 104 17.86 -23.05 -2.13
CA PRO A 104 18.20 -23.51 -0.80
C PRO A 104 19.67 -23.12 -0.56
N SER A 105 19.93 -22.13 0.30
CA SER A 105 21.29 -21.96 0.83
C SER A 105 21.65 -23.29 1.47
N ASP A 106 22.73 -23.88 0.99
CA ASP A 106 23.21 -25.18 1.42
C ASP A 106 23.04 -25.32 2.93
N LYS A 107 22.14 -26.20 3.34
CA LYS A 107 22.24 -26.82 4.65
C LYS A 107 23.43 -27.76 4.63
N HIS A 108 24.62 -27.23 4.39
CA HIS A 108 25.85 -27.77 4.94
C HIS A 108 26.00 -27.27 6.38
N GLU A 109 24.97 -27.47 7.20
CA GLU A 109 25.20 -27.73 8.61
C GLU A 109 25.42 -29.24 8.73
N ASN A 110 26.61 -29.69 8.35
CA ASN A 110 27.11 -30.98 8.77
C ASN A 110 28.53 -30.78 9.32
N THR A 111 28.57 -30.56 10.64
CA THR A 111 29.59 -31.05 11.57
C THR A 111 31.03 -31.14 11.05
N ASN A 112 31.88 -30.19 11.43
CA ASN A 112 33.27 -30.43 11.87
C ASN A 112 34.01 -29.10 12.07
N HIS A 113 33.62 -28.32 13.08
CA HIS A 113 34.62 -27.52 13.80
C HIS A 113 35.25 -28.42 14.87
N ARG A 114 36.03 -29.39 14.40
CA ARG A 114 37.07 -30.04 15.19
C ARG A 114 38.35 -29.28 14.85
N TYR A 115 38.69 -28.30 15.67
CA TYR A 115 40.05 -27.78 15.72
C TYR A 115 40.72 -28.34 16.99
N PRO A 116 41.94 -28.90 16.90
CA PRO A 116 42.84 -28.99 18.04
C PRO A 116 43.37 -27.61 18.44
#